data_AF-A0A9E2R3I2-F1
#
_entry.id   AF-A0A9E2R3I2-F1
#
_cell.length_a   1.000
_cell.length_b   1.000
_cell.length_c   1.000
_cell.angle_alpha   90.00
_cell.angle_beta   90.00
_cell.angle_gamma   90.00
#
_symmetry.space_group_name_H-M   'P 1'
#
loop_
_entity.id
_entity.type
_entity.pdbx_description
1 polymer ?
#
loop_
_entity_poly.entity_id
_entity_poly.type
_entity_poly.pdbx_seq_one_letter_code
_entity_poly.pdbx_strand_id
1 'polypeptide(L)'
;MRLAKLPPEPGALLDFFRDGLESLGAICEPTWHDRLEVVAEGTPAKLWNPEGALTEIELTFPAADNTAPRQADREVFPGCPLTFRLAETLRSSALTVQRLCVQTGEAPKPPPRELLERLWHAQMPASGRWQQEADCRAAWHCSALFLVR
;
A
#
# COMPACT_ATOMS: atom_id res chain seq x y z
N MET A 1 13.04 6.61 -19.20
CA MET A 1 12.64 5.19 -19.17
C MET A 1 11.18 5.10 -18.74
N ARG A 2 10.30 4.43 -19.49
CA ARG A 2 8.91 4.17 -19.04
C ARG A 2 8.97 3.00 -18.06
N LEU A 3 8.63 3.23 -16.80
CA LEU A 3 8.46 2.15 -15.84
C LEU A 3 7.24 1.34 -16.29
N ALA A 4 7.45 0.04 -16.52
CA ALA A 4 6.36 -0.86 -16.82
C ALA A 4 5.44 -0.90 -15.58
N LYS A 5 4.17 -0.54 -15.77
CA LYS A 5 3.14 -0.84 -14.79
C LYS A 5 3.14 -2.36 -14.65
N LEU A 6 3.52 -2.87 -13.48
CA LEU A 6 3.42 -4.30 -13.21
C LEU A 6 1.96 -4.70 -13.49
N PRO A 7 1.73 -5.77 -14.27
CA PRO A 7 0.37 -6.24 -14.48
C PRO A 7 -0.23 -6.54 -13.10
N PRO A 8 -1.46 -6.10 -12.83
CA PRO A 8 -2.13 -6.51 -11.61
C PRO A 8 -2.33 -8.02 -11.69
N GLU A 9 -1.53 -8.76 -10.92
CA GLU A 9 -1.66 -10.20 -10.75
C GLU A 9 -2.39 -10.46 -9.43
N PRO A 10 -3.69 -10.83 -9.46
CA PRO A 10 -4.47 -11.12 -8.27
C PRO A 10 -3.80 -12.08 -7.30
N GLY A 11 -3.16 -13.14 -7.82
CA GLY A 11 -2.48 -14.15 -7.01
C GLY A 11 -1.35 -13.56 -6.18
N ALA A 12 -0.51 -12.71 -6.77
CA ALA A 12 0.59 -12.06 -6.05
C ALA A 12 0.08 -11.12 -4.94
N LEU A 13 -1.06 -10.47 -5.15
CA LEU A 13 -1.66 -9.58 -4.15
C LEU A 13 -2.32 -10.39 -3.02
N LEU A 14 -2.96 -11.52 -3.36
CA LEU A 14 -3.51 -12.48 -2.40
C LEU A 14 -2.41 -13.05 -1.51
N ASP A 15 -1.32 -13.54 -2.12
CA ASP A 15 -0.18 -14.09 -1.38
C ASP A 15 0.44 -13.04 -0.45
N PHE A 16 0.66 -11.81 -0.94
CA PHE A 16 1.14 -10.70 -0.09
C PHE A 16 0.22 -10.44 1.10
N PHE A 17 -1.10 -10.43 0.89
CA PHE A 17 -2.06 -10.18 1.96
C PHE A 17 -2.11 -11.33 2.96
N ARG A 18 -2.12 -12.58 2.49
CA ARG A 18 -2.08 -13.76 3.35
C ARG A 18 -0.83 -13.73 4.23
N ASP A 19 0.35 -13.66 3.61
CA ASP A 19 1.63 -13.73 4.33
C ASP A 19 1.77 -12.56 5.31
N GLY A 20 1.33 -11.36 4.91
CA GLY A 20 1.30 -10.18 5.77
C GLY A 20 0.39 -10.36 6.98
N LEU A 21 -0.88 -10.71 6.76
CA LEU A 21 -1.87 -10.87 7.83
C LEU A 21 -1.51 -12.01 8.80
N GLU A 22 -1.01 -13.14 8.28
CA GLU A 22 -0.53 -14.26 9.09
C GLU A 22 0.67 -13.86 9.96
N SER A 23 1.60 -13.07 9.43
CA SER A 23 2.73 -12.56 10.23
C SER A 23 2.31 -11.64 11.38
N LEU A 24 1.12 -11.03 11.26
CA LEU A 24 0.48 -10.20 12.30
C LEU A 24 -0.40 -11.02 13.25
N GLY A 25 -0.55 -12.33 13.02
CA GLY A 25 -1.33 -13.25 13.85
C GLY A 25 -2.78 -13.46 13.42
N ALA A 26 -3.17 -13.05 12.21
CA ALA A 26 -4.48 -13.41 11.65
C ALA A 26 -4.48 -14.85 11.14
N ILE A 27 -5.67 -15.46 11.10
CA ILE A 27 -5.91 -16.74 10.41
C ILE A 27 -6.46 -16.41 9.03
N CYS A 28 -5.79 -16.89 7.98
CA CYS A 28 -6.16 -16.62 6.60
C CYS A 28 -6.42 -17.93 5.86
N GLU A 29 -7.53 -18.02 5.13
CA GLU A 29 -7.87 -19.19 4.32
C GLU A 29 -8.21 -18.75 2.88
N PRO A 30 -7.47 -19.21 1.86
CA PRO A 30 -7.83 -18.96 0.47
C PRO A 30 -9.10 -19.75 0.11
N THR A 31 -10.23 -19.06 -0.05
CA THR A 31 -11.52 -19.70 -0.40
C THR A 31 -11.68 -19.87 -1.91
N TRP A 32 -10.95 -19.09 -2.72
CA TRP A 32 -10.91 -19.18 -4.17
C TRP A 32 -9.61 -18.58 -4.73
N HIS A 33 -9.40 -18.61 -6.06
CA HIS A 33 -8.18 -18.08 -6.69
C HIS A 33 -7.96 -16.57 -6.48
N ASP A 34 -9.01 -15.83 -6.15
CA ASP A 34 -9.01 -14.37 -5.93
C ASP A 34 -9.73 -13.99 -4.63
N ARG A 35 -9.88 -14.93 -3.68
CA ARG A 35 -10.56 -14.68 -2.41
C ARG A 35 -9.74 -15.17 -1.23
N LEU A 36 -9.77 -14.39 -0.16
CA LEU A 36 -9.10 -14.70 1.10
C LEU A 36 -10.07 -14.43 2.25
N GLU A 37 -10.46 -15.47 2.95
CA GLU A 37 -11.16 -15.37 4.22
C GLU A 37 -10.14 -15.05 5.32
N VAL A 38 -10.47 -14.08 6.18
CA VAL A 38 -9.59 -13.58 7.23
C VAL A 38 -10.35 -13.53 8.54
N VAL A 39 -9.82 -14.20 9.55
CA VAL A 39 -10.23 -14.06 10.95
C VAL A 39 -9.09 -13.40 11.71
N ALA A 40 -9.35 -12.23 12.30
CA ALA A 40 -8.32 -11.43 12.95
C ALA A 40 -8.83 -10.80 14.25
N GLU A 41 -7.93 -10.67 15.23
CA GLU A 41 -8.09 -9.85 16.42
C GLU A 41 -6.82 -9.01 16.67
N GLY A 42 -6.90 -7.95 17.48
CA GLY A 42 -5.75 -7.13 17.83
C GLY A 42 -5.15 -6.37 16.64
N THR A 43 -3.85 -6.49 16.44
CA THR A 43 -3.09 -5.72 15.43
C THR A 43 -3.60 -5.90 13.99
N PRO A 44 -3.79 -7.12 13.46
CA PRO A 44 -4.34 -7.29 12.11
C PRO A 44 -5.80 -6.79 12.02
N ALA A 45 -6.61 -6.96 13.07
CA ALA A 45 -7.99 -6.45 13.08
C ALA A 45 -8.08 -4.92 12.99
N LYS A 46 -7.05 -4.19 13.43
CA LYS A 46 -6.94 -2.73 13.30
C LYS A 46 -6.97 -2.21 11.87
N LEU A 47 -6.78 -3.09 10.90
CA LEU A 47 -6.95 -2.76 9.48
C LEU A 47 -8.41 -2.50 9.11
N TRP A 48 -9.39 -3.02 9.85
CA TRP A 48 -10.82 -2.83 9.59
C TRP A 48 -11.53 -2.05 10.70
N ASN A 49 -11.20 -2.33 11.97
CA ASN A 49 -11.79 -1.65 13.11
C ASN A 49 -10.70 -1.11 14.05
N PRO A 50 -10.69 0.19 14.41
CA PRO A 50 -9.62 0.77 15.24
C PRO A 50 -9.44 0.11 16.62
N GLU A 51 -10.50 -0.51 17.14
CA GLU A 51 -10.54 -1.15 18.45
C GLU A 51 -9.75 -2.47 18.49
N GLY A 52 -9.46 -3.08 17.34
CA GLY A 52 -8.86 -4.41 17.24
C GLY A 52 -9.80 -5.54 17.69
N ALA A 53 -11.12 -5.34 17.64
CA ALA A 53 -12.12 -6.36 17.92
C ALA A 53 -12.08 -7.50 16.89
N LEU A 54 -12.49 -8.70 17.32
CA LEU A 54 -12.57 -9.87 16.45
C LEU A 54 -13.36 -9.55 15.18
N THR A 55 -12.73 -9.79 14.04
CA THR A 55 -13.30 -9.53 12.71
C THR A 55 -13.14 -10.77 11.85
N GLU A 56 -14.21 -11.08 11.13
CA GLU A 56 -14.26 -12.10 10.10
C GLU A 56 -14.68 -11.39 8.80
N ILE A 57 -13.83 -11.46 7.77
CA ILE A 57 -14.05 -10.79 6.49
C ILE A 57 -13.48 -11.60 5.33
N GLU A 58 -14.19 -11.61 4.21
CA GLU A 58 -13.68 -12.12 2.94
C GLU A 58 -13.15 -10.95 2.09
N LEU A 59 -11.88 -11.01 1.73
CA LEU A 59 -11.23 -10.09 0.79
C LEU A 59 -11.33 -10.65 -0.63
N THR A 60 -11.51 -9.76 -1.61
CA THR A 60 -11.57 -10.09 -3.03
C THR A 60 -10.45 -9.38 -3.80
N PHE A 61 -9.77 -10.09 -4.70
CA PHE A 61 -8.62 -9.61 -5.47
C PHE A 61 -8.97 -9.56 -6.97
N PRO A 62 -9.81 -8.60 -7.41
CA PRO A 62 -10.33 -8.58 -8.77
C PRO A 62 -9.23 -8.36 -9.82
N ALA A 63 -9.35 -9.06 -10.95
CA ALA A 63 -8.53 -8.82 -12.13
C ALA A 63 -8.69 -7.40 -12.70
N ALA A 64 -7.70 -6.95 -13.48
CA ALA A 64 -7.64 -5.61 -14.05
C ALA A 64 -8.86 -5.25 -14.92
N ASP A 65 -9.36 -6.25 -15.62
CA ASP A 65 -10.43 -6.19 -16.61
C ASP A 65 -11.81 -6.46 -16.00
N ASN A 66 -11.89 -6.67 -14.68
CA ASN A 66 -13.18 -6.89 -14.02
C ASN A 66 -14.06 -5.63 -14.09
N THR A 67 -15.23 -5.79 -14.73
CA THR A 67 -16.25 -4.75 -14.91
C THR A 67 -17.43 -4.85 -13.95
N ALA A 68 -17.39 -5.79 -13.00
CA ALA A 68 -18.44 -5.95 -12.00
C ALA A 68 -18.54 -4.72 -11.07
N PRO A 69 -19.71 -4.48 -10.45
CA PRO A 69 -19.87 -3.44 -9.43
C PRO A 69 -18.86 -3.61 -8.29
N ARG A 70 -18.13 -2.53 -7.99
CA ARG A 70 -17.00 -2.53 -7.05
C ARG A 70 -17.47 -2.48 -5.59
N GLN A 71 -16.92 -3.33 -4.73
CA GLN A 71 -17.14 -3.31 -3.27
C GLN A 71 -15.89 -2.80 -2.54
N ALA A 72 -15.87 -1.50 -2.22
CA ALA A 72 -14.68 -0.83 -1.68
C ALA A 72 -14.22 -1.33 -0.30
N ASP A 73 -15.12 -1.98 0.45
CA ASP A 73 -14.89 -2.53 1.79
C ASP A 73 -14.23 -3.92 1.77
N ARG A 74 -14.33 -4.64 0.64
CA ARG A 74 -13.85 -6.03 0.49
C ARG A 74 -12.81 -6.19 -0.63
N GLU A 75 -12.81 -5.29 -1.60
CA GLU A 75 -11.90 -5.38 -2.73
C GLU A 75 -10.50 -4.83 -2.41
N VAL A 76 -9.52 -5.62 -2.79
CA VAL A 76 -8.11 -5.32 -2.67
C VAL A 76 -7.52 -5.21 -4.06
N PHE A 77 -6.95 -4.04 -4.35
CA PHE A 77 -6.26 -3.76 -5.61
C PHE A 77 -5.03 -2.89 -5.36
N PRO A 78 -4.06 -2.88 -6.28
CA PRO A 78 -2.89 -2.02 -6.16
C PRO A 78 -3.31 -0.55 -6.01
N GLY A 79 -2.97 0.06 -4.86
CA GLY A 79 -3.31 1.45 -4.57
C GLY A 79 -4.55 1.65 -3.67
N CYS A 80 -5.28 0.60 -3.29
CA CYS A 80 -6.40 0.77 -2.35
C CYS A 80 -5.88 1.07 -0.92
N PRO A 81 -6.63 1.82 -0.09
CA PRO A 81 -6.19 2.20 1.26
C PRO A 81 -5.75 1.04 2.15
N LEU A 82 -6.39 -0.12 2.01
CA LEU A 82 -6.10 -1.31 2.81
C LEU A 82 -4.69 -1.85 2.56
N THR A 83 -4.24 -1.93 1.29
CA THR A 83 -2.88 -2.37 0.92
C THR A 83 -1.80 -1.55 1.62
N PHE A 84 -2.01 -0.23 1.71
CA PHE A 84 -1.06 0.64 2.40
C PHE A 84 -1.11 0.47 3.91
N ARG A 85 -2.29 0.35 4.52
CA ARG A 85 -2.42 0.13 5.96
C ARG A 85 -1.73 -1.17 6.39
N LEU A 86 -1.88 -2.23 5.60
CA LEU A 86 -1.17 -3.49 5.83
C LEU A 86 0.35 -3.28 5.74
N ALA A 87 0.83 -2.69 4.64
CA ALA A 87 2.26 -2.41 4.47
C ALA A 87 2.85 -1.54 5.60
N GLU A 88 2.11 -0.54 6.08
CA GLU A 88 2.51 0.30 7.23
C GLU A 88 2.55 -0.51 8.53
N THR A 89 1.57 -1.39 8.74
CA THR A 89 1.46 -2.24 9.95
C THR A 89 2.57 -3.29 10.02
N LEU A 90 2.98 -3.83 8.87
CA LEU A 90 4.07 -4.81 8.77
C LEU A 90 5.47 -4.22 9.03
N ARG A 91 5.60 -2.90 9.08
CA ARG A 91 6.89 -2.27 9.30
C ARG A 91 7.25 -2.21 10.78
N SER A 92 8.51 -2.53 11.06
CA SER A 92 9.14 -2.35 12.38
C SER A 92 9.44 -0.90 12.74
N SER A 93 9.37 0.04 11.77
CA SER A 93 9.64 1.46 11.98
C SER A 93 8.63 2.35 11.24
N ALA A 94 8.22 3.43 11.91
CA ALA A 94 7.33 4.44 11.35
C ALA A 94 7.91 5.06 10.07
N LEU A 95 7.06 5.29 9.06
CA LEU A 95 7.45 6.07 7.90
C LEU A 95 7.72 7.52 8.34
N THR A 96 8.86 8.08 7.94
CA THR A 96 9.17 9.50 8.14
C THR A 96 8.16 10.41 7.42
N VAL A 97 7.37 9.85 6.50
CA VAL A 97 6.26 10.52 5.81
C VAL A 97 4.99 9.74 6.05
N GLN A 98 4.06 10.34 6.76
CA GLN A 98 2.69 9.85 6.87
C GLN A 98 1.84 10.39 5.71
N ARG A 99 0.85 9.60 5.30
CA ARG A 99 -0.06 9.96 4.21
C ARG A 99 -0.84 11.22 4.58
N LEU A 100 -0.82 12.21 3.69
CA LEU A 100 -1.67 13.40 3.75
C LEU A 100 -2.63 13.34 2.56
N CYS A 101 -3.92 13.13 2.82
CA CYS A 101 -4.95 13.34 1.81
C CYS A 101 -5.11 14.85 1.59
N VAL A 102 -4.60 15.36 0.47
CA VAL A 102 -4.80 16.76 0.07
C VAL A 102 -6.18 16.86 -0.58
N GLN A 103 -7.05 17.75 -0.08
CA GLN A 103 -8.31 18.03 -0.76
C GLN A 103 -8.02 18.69 -2.12
N THR A 104 -8.50 18.05 -3.20
CA THR A 104 -8.23 18.46 -4.57
C THR A 104 -9.10 19.66 -4.97
N GLY A 105 -8.61 20.87 -4.68
CA GLY A 105 -9.08 22.12 -5.30
C GLY A 105 -8.15 22.66 -6.39
N GLU A 106 -6.88 22.28 -6.38
CA GLU A 106 -5.86 22.69 -7.35
C GLU A 106 -5.36 21.51 -8.19
N ALA A 107 -4.90 21.80 -9.41
CA ALA A 107 -4.22 20.83 -10.26
C ALA A 107 -3.00 20.24 -9.50
N PRO A 108 -2.83 18.90 -9.49
CA PRO A 108 -1.77 18.27 -8.72
C PRO A 108 -0.39 18.72 -9.22
N LYS A 109 0.40 19.30 -8.31
CA LYS A 109 1.79 19.68 -8.56
C LYS A 109 2.70 18.51 -8.13
N PRO A 110 3.72 18.15 -8.93
CA PRO A 110 4.69 17.18 -8.50
C PRO A 110 5.44 17.68 -7.25
N PRO A 111 5.86 16.79 -6.34
CA PRO A 111 6.66 17.19 -5.19
C PRO A 111 7.99 17.81 -5.67
N PRO A 112 8.45 18.90 -5.04
CA PRO A 112 9.72 19.50 -5.38
C PRO A 112 10.88 18.56 -5.02
N ARG A 113 11.97 18.68 -5.77
CA ARG A 113 13.16 17.83 -5.66
C ARG A 113 13.77 17.89 -4.23
N GLU A 114 13.79 19.08 -3.64
CA GLU A 114 14.29 19.34 -2.29
C GLU A 114 13.46 18.64 -1.21
N LEU A 115 12.15 18.46 -1.45
CA LEU A 115 11.31 17.68 -0.55
C LEU A 115 11.75 16.21 -0.59
N LEU A 116 11.94 15.63 -1.77
CA LEU A 116 12.36 14.23 -1.91
C LEU A 116 13.74 13.96 -1.28
N GLU A 117 14.68 14.89 -1.42
CA GLU A 117 16.00 14.82 -0.79
C GLU A 117 15.92 14.82 0.74
N ARG A 118 15.11 15.72 1.31
CA ARG A 118 14.88 15.77 2.76
C ARG A 118 14.25 14.48 3.28
N LEU A 119 13.30 13.91 2.54
CA LEU A 119 12.66 12.64 2.88
C LEU A 119 13.65 11.48 2.85
N TRP A 120 14.52 11.44 1.84
CA TRP A 120 15.59 10.48 1.74
C TRP A 120 16.52 10.54 2.95
N HIS A 121 17.07 11.71 3.28
CA HIS A 121 17.98 11.85 4.42
C HIS A 121 17.32 11.55 5.75
N ALA A 122 16.04 11.91 5.91
CA ALA A 122 15.29 11.61 7.12
C ALA A 122 14.98 10.11 7.26
N GLN A 123 14.89 9.35 6.16
CA GLN A 123 14.66 7.91 6.18
C GLN A 123 15.96 7.09 6.19
N MET A 124 17.03 7.62 5.59
CA MET A 124 18.34 6.99 5.43
C MET A 124 19.45 7.92 5.94
N PRO A 125 19.52 8.21 7.25
CA PRO A 125 20.45 9.22 7.81
C PRO A 125 21.93 8.87 7.62
N ALA A 126 22.27 7.59 7.41
CA ALA A 126 23.63 7.13 7.15
C ALA A 126 24.07 7.26 5.67
N SER A 127 23.15 7.63 4.77
CA SER A 127 23.44 7.73 3.33
C SER A 127 23.93 9.14 2.97
N GLY A 128 25.17 9.23 2.47
CA GLY A 128 25.80 10.51 2.12
C GLY A 128 25.56 10.98 0.69
N ARG A 129 24.98 10.14 -0.18
CA ARG A 129 24.73 10.46 -1.59
C ARG A 129 23.27 10.25 -1.92
N TRP A 130 22.66 11.28 -2.51
CA TRP A 130 21.33 11.23 -3.08
C TRP A 130 21.40 11.70 -4.54
N GLN A 131 20.64 11.03 -5.40
CA GLN A 131 20.48 11.44 -6.78
C GLN A 131 19.04 11.12 -7.23
N GLN A 132 18.42 12.10 -7.89
CA GLN A 132 17.14 11.91 -8.55
C GLN A 132 17.41 11.57 -10.03
N GLU A 133 17.01 10.39 -10.47
CA GLU A 133 17.21 9.95 -11.86
C GLU A 133 16.24 10.62 -12.85
N ALA A 134 15.07 11.07 -12.38
CA ALA A 134 14.07 11.74 -13.22
C ALA A 134 13.16 12.67 -12.41
N ASP A 135 12.71 13.77 -13.03
CA ASP A 135 11.76 14.70 -12.41
C ASP A 135 10.39 14.06 -12.16
N CYS A 136 9.76 14.44 -11.04
CA CYS A 136 8.38 14.06 -10.76
C CYS A 136 7.43 14.74 -11.75
N ARG A 137 6.41 14.01 -12.19
CA ARG A 137 5.40 14.50 -13.14
C ARG A 137 4.09 14.79 -12.43
N ALA A 138 3.40 15.84 -12.85
CA ALA A 138 2.05 16.11 -12.41
C ALA A 138 1.12 14.94 -12.79
N ALA A 139 0.50 14.33 -11.80
CA ALA A 139 -0.49 13.26 -11.95
C ALA A 139 -1.40 13.24 -10.73
N TRP A 140 -2.55 12.56 -10.82
CA TRP A 140 -3.52 12.43 -9.73
C TRP A 140 -2.93 11.77 -8.46
N HIS A 141 -1.81 11.05 -8.60
CA HIS A 141 -0.96 10.60 -7.51
C HIS A 141 0.51 10.74 -7.91
N CYS A 142 1.39 10.92 -6.94
CA CYS A 142 2.83 10.79 -7.09
C CYS A 142 3.34 9.71 -6.12
N SER A 143 4.24 8.84 -6.59
CA SER A 143 4.92 7.87 -5.75
C SER A 143 6.43 8.03 -5.95
N ALA A 144 7.17 8.11 -4.85
CA ALA A 144 8.62 8.15 -4.86
C ALA A 144 9.16 6.82 -4.34
N LEU A 145 10.01 6.16 -5.14
CA LEU A 145 10.73 4.96 -4.76
C LEU A 145 12.18 5.34 -4.47
N PHE A 146 12.63 5.03 -3.27
CA PHE A 146 13.98 5.30 -2.79
C PHE A 146 14.78 3.99 -2.77
N LEU A 147 15.89 3.95 -3.49
CA LEU A 147 16.75 2.77 -3.60
C LEU A 147 18.10 3.07 -2.94
N VAL A 148 18.51 2.25 -1.98
CA VAL A 148 19.88 2.22 -1.46
C VAL A 148 20.67 1.20 -2.27
N ARG A 149 21.82 1.60 -2.79
CA ARG A 149 22.81 0.71 -3.43
C ARG A 149 24.10 0.72 -2.64
#